data_AF-A0A940T7M4-F1
#
_entry.id   AF-A0A940T7M4-F1
#
_cell.length_a   1.000
_cell.length_b   1.000
_cell.length_c   1.000
_cell.angle_alpha   90.00
_cell.angle_beta   90.00
_cell.angle_gamma   90.00
#
_symmetry.space_group_name_H-M   'P 1'
#
loop_
_entity.id
_entity.type
_entity.pdbx_description
1 polymer ?
#
loop_
_entity_poly.entity_id
_entity_poly.type
_entity_poly.pdbx_seq_one_letter_code
_entity_poly.pdbx_strand_id
1 'polypeptide(L)'
;MKKALFVLSLLMLLNPRIMAQDSDNMLNIVRGQQVKANLNGKGGAKFIASKADYVIRTTFKDDAVCDKARKVGEHYEYEMLLDISKGKSRVFVVSKKGSPISGKSDQLNINADEYRFFSIEEPGTLIAITTQRIDSKSHFAKGEDPVEALIEIKSAVQLSEITASKLIKISQTGGTKGKDGTYNYGIVVNAKQLPLLKEKAQKAHELYRAKDESANSSWTDEQWKELDQLRENRDNASNDYADAVTISLQGKNTNRVLLRPDLIERLTPKDKLVCNIDLLGQTDTIIHEQTYQEALAVAKERYKNYPLHTESSYFDAARNAYDVVLAHKDCPINMRESIRAERDTMASIRRNTYLIEAAEAKAKQFEQEKGFECKEVYRYLGGVVRFANRILASHPEITGIQTIKEKTLKRLESHPDSKKEDGMETIVHQREKVNGTISFKNKYMAIPFEKMRIFGIDRPKIKEGKSHIIGKVNADGTFSVVKPDNIKPLYIYVTGEKDEAHYVGDGDVNMNIVVK
;
A
#
# COMPACT_ATOMS: atom_id res chain seq x y z
N MET A 1 -37.32 5.71 -9.41
CA MET A 1 -36.46 6.59 -8.58
C MET A 1 -36.44 6.30 -7.07
N LYS A 2 -37.24 5.38 -6.51
CA LYS A 2 -37.22 5.09 -5.05
C LYS A 2 -36.58 3.76 -4.63
N LYS A 3 -36.14 2.90 -5.57
CA LYS A 3 -35.45 1.63 -5.27
C LYS A 3 -33.91 1.71 -5.34
N ALA A 4 -33.34 2.73 -5.99
CA ALA A 4 -31.89 2.94 -6.07
C ALA A 4 -31.30 3.61 -4.81
N LEU A 5 -32.12 4.33 -4.04
CA LEU A 5 -31.69 5.00 -2.80
C LEU A 5 -31.49 4.03 -1.62
N PHE A 6 -32.16 2.87 -1.65
CA PHE A 6 -32.08 1.89 -0.57
C PHE A 6 -30.82 1.01 -0.66
N VAL A 7 -30.28 0.82 -1.88
CA VAL A 7 -29.04 0.05 -2.11
C VAL A 7 -27.80 0.91 -1.85
N LEU A 8 -27.88 2.23 -2.08
CA LEU A 8 -26.80 3.18 -1.75
C LEU A 8 -26.63 3.36 -0.23
N SER A 9 -27.70 3.16 0.53
CA SER A 9 -27.70 3.25 2.00
C SER A 9 -27.10 2.00 2.66
N LEU A 10 -27.07 0.86 1.96
CA LEU A 10 -26.58 -0.42 2.50
C LEU A 10 -25.07 -0.63 2.25
N LEU A 11 -24.48 0.07 1.27
CA LEU A 11 -23.03 0.01 0.97
C LEU A 11 -22.20 1.06 1.73
N MET A 12 -22.85 2.03 2.39
CA MET A 12 -22.20 3.00 3.29
C MET A 12 -21.87 2.42 4.69
N LEU A 13 -22.12 1.13 4.93
CA LEU A 13 -21.89 0.46 6.22
C LEU A 13 -20.66 -0.47 6.25
N LEU A 14 -19.84 -0.49 5.19
CA LEU A 14 -18.49 -1.06 5.27
C LEU A 14 -17.52 0.00 5.81
N ASN A 15 -17.32 -0.07 7.12
CA ASN A 15 -16.55 0.82 7.99
C ASN A 15 -15.28 1.46 7.36
N PRO A 16 -15.27 2.79 7.10
CA PRO A 16 -14.03 3.55 6.98
C PRO A 16 -13.35 3.79 8.35
N ARG A 17 -13.92 3.27 9.44
CA ARG A 17 -13.42 3.43 10.82
C ARG A 17 -12.31 2.46 11.22
N ILE A 18 -12.00 1.44 10.42
CA ILE A 18 -10.99 0.44 10.78
C ILE A 18 -9.56 0.99 10.53
N MET A 19 -9.35 1.84 9.53
CA MET A 19 -7.98 2.11 9.03
C MET A 19 -7.22 3.27 9.70
N ALA A 20 -7.89 4.17 10.43
CA ALA A 20 -7.21 5.29 11.09
C ALA A 20 -6.53 4.90 12.42
N GLN A 21 -6.91 3.75 13.00
CA GLN A 21 -6.41 3.30 14.30
C GLN A 21 -5.15 2.40 14.17
N ASP A 22 -4.90 1.87 12.96
CA ASP A 22 -3.87 0.85 12.71
C ASP A 22 -2.50 1.42 12.32
N SER A 23 -2.41 2.57 11.62
CA SER A 23 -1.12 3.14 11.23
C SER A 23 -0.35 3.75 12.40
N ASP A 24 -1.05 4.24 13.42
CA ASP A 24 -0.50 4.99 14.56
C ASP A 24 0.17 4.10 15.62
N ASN A 25 0.13 2.78 15.43
CA ASN A 25 0.58 1.78 16.39
C ASN A 25 1.55 0.79 15.74
N MET A 26 2.27 1.17 14.70
CA MET A 26 3.21 0.31 13.96
C MET A 26 4.67 0.55 14.35
N LEU A 27 4.96 1.64 15.07
CA LEU A 27 6.23 1.88 15.77
C LEU A 27 5.99 1.90 17.27
N ASN A 28 6.92 1.34 18.03
CA ASN A 28 6.90 1.45 19.48
C ASN A 28 7.64 2.72 19.89
N ILE A 29 6.94 3.65 20.53
CA ILE A 29 7.50 4.90 21.08
C ILE A 29 7.65 4.73 22.58
N VAL A 30 8.80 4.23 23.00
CA VAL A 30 9.04 3.84 24.39
C VAL A 30 9.52 5.06 25.17
N ARG A 31 8.85 5.38 26.27
CA ARG A 31 9.25 6.48 27.15
C ARG A 31 10.55 6.11 27.87
N GLY A 32 11.52 7.00 27.78
CA GLY A 32 12.80 6.90 28.48
C GLY A 32 12.87 7.84 29.68
N GLN A 33 14.10 8.26 29.97
CA GLN A 33 14.41 9.12 31.12
C GLN A 33 13.91 10.56 30.97
N GLN A 34 13.86 11.24 32.11
CA GLN A 34 13.57 12.67 32.23
C GLN A 34 14.77 13.36 32.84
N VAL A 35 15.22 14.47 32.23
CA VAL A 35 16.45 15.16 32.64
C VAL A 35 16.20 16.66 32.68
N LYS A 36 16.57 17.32 33.80
CA LYS A 36 16.54 18.78 33.89
C LYS A 36 17.59 19.39 32.95
N ALA A 37 17.21 20.44 32.24
CA ALA A 37 18.09 21.16 31.34
C ALA A 37 17.65 22.63 31.27
N ASN A 38 18.59 23.57 31.17
CA ASN A 38 18.20 24.97 30.96
C ASN A 38 17.70 25.15 29.51
N LEU A 39 16.38 25.28 29.34
CA LEU A 39 15.71 25.43 28.03
C LEU A 39 15.00 26.79 27.93
N ASN A 40 15.36 27.74 28.79
CA ASN A 40 14.77 29.08 28.87
C ASN A 40 13.23 29.02 29.03
N GLY A 41 12.75 28.15 29.93
CA GLY A 41 11.32 27.99 30.23
C GLY A 41 10.54 27.13 29.23
N LYS A 42 11.18 26.63 28.16
CA LYS A 42 10.55 25.70 27.20
C LYS A 42 10.60 24.26 27.68
N GLY A 43 9.75 23.43 27.11
CA GLY A 43 9.81 21.97 27.27
C GLY A 43 10.62 21.30 26.16
N GLY A 44 11.36 20.24 26.48
CA GLY A 44 12.17 19.50 25.52
C GLY A 44 11.72 18.06 25.34
N ALA A 45 11.70 17.58 24.10
CA ALA A 45 11.52 16.16 23.78
C ALA A 45 12.65 15.67 22.86
N LYS A 46 13.27 14.54 23.21
CA LYS A 46 14.32 13.90 22.42
C LYS A 46 13.92 12.47 22.05
N PHE A 47 14.05 12.14 20.78
CA PHE A 47 13.78 10.80 20.26
C PHE A 47 15.07 10.18 19.77
N ILE A 48 15.37 9.00 20.28
CA ILE A 48 16.53 8.19 19.93
C ILE A 48 16.07 7.11 18.96
N ALA A 49 16.72 7.03 17.80
CA ALA A 49 16.42 6.03 16.78
C ALA A 49 17.69 5.40 16.23
N SER A 50 17.58 4.19 15.70
CA SER A 50 18.67 3.52 14.97
C SER A 50 18.90 4.09 13.56
N LYS A 51 17.94 4.86 13.02
CA LYS A 51 17.96 5.40 11.65
C LYS A 51 17.49 6.86 11.57
N ALA A 52 17.93 7.55 10.52
CA ALA A 52 17.65 8.96 10.24
C ALA A 52 16.42 9.18 9.32
N ASP A 53 15.45 8.27 9.34
CA ASP A 53 14.33 8.22 8.40
C ASP A 53 12.96 8.49 9.04
N TYR A 54 12.91 9.29 10.11
CA TYR A 54 11.65 9.63 10.80
C TYR A 54 11.26 11.10 10.65
N VAL A 55 9.96 11.35 10.76
CA VAL A 55 9.34 12.68 10.91
C VAL A 55 8.52 12.65 12.18
N ILE A 56 8.74 13.63 13.06
CA ILE A 56 8.11 13.72 14.37
C ILE A 56 7.28 14.98 14.43
N ARG A 57 6.02 14.84 14.82
CA ARG A 57 5.10 15.95 15.04
C ARG A 57 4.38 15.76 16.37
N THR A 58 3.80 16.82 16.90
CA THR A 58 2.87 16.70 18.02
C THR A 58 1.43 16.79 17.51
N THR A 59 0.46 16.39 18.33
CA THR A 59 -0.96 16.64 18.05
C THR A 59 -1.35 18.12 18.23
N PHE A 60 -0.46 18.94 18.79
CA PHE A 60 -0.62 20.38 18.93
C PHE A 60 -0.16 21.07 17.64
N LYS A 61 -1.10 21.63 16.87
CA LYS A 61 -0.84 22.16 15.51
C LYS A 61 0.20 23.28 15.44
N ASP A 62 0.39 24.00 16.54
CA ASP A 62 1.33 25.12 16.65
C ASP A 62 2.78 24.67 16.87
N ASP A 63 3.01 23.41 17.27
CA ASP A 63 4.38 22.92 17.47
C ASP A 63 5.04 22.62 16.12
N ALA A 64 6.33 22.93 16.02
CA ALA A 64 7.11 22.67 14.81
C ALA A 64 7.24 21.16 14.55
N VAL A 65 7.27 20.78 13.28
CA VAL A 65 7.61 19.41 12.84
C VAL A 65 9.13 19.23 12.86
N CYS A 66 9.59 18.09 13.37
CA CYS A 66 11.00 17.72 13.39
C CYS A 66 11.27 16.57 12.40
N ASP A 67 11.99 16.86 11.34
CA ASP A 67 12.38 15.92 10.27
C ASP A 67 13.89 15.76 10.11
N LYS A 68 14.67 16.50 10.90
CA LYS A 68 16.14 16.48 10.93
C LYS A 68 16.63 15.73 12.16
N ALA A 69 17.52 14.77 11.93
CA ALA A 69 18.19 14.04 12.99
C ALA A 69 19.66 14.45 13.08
N ARG A 70 20.22 14.41 14.29
CA ARG A 70 21.65 14.51 14.55
C ARG A 70 22.21 13.13 14.85
N LYS A 71 23.26 12.71 14.16
CA LYS A 71 23.97 11.47 14.50
C LYS A 71 24.77 11.67 15.79
N VAL A 72 24.60 10.77 16.76
CA VAL A 72 25.32 10.77 18.05
C VAL A 72 25.78 9.35 18.31
N GLY A 73 27.08 9.09 18.12
CA GLY A 73 27.61 7.72 18.18
C GLY A 73 26.94 6.80 17.15
N GLU A 74 26.37 5.71 17.65
CA GLU A 74 25.70 4.66 16.86
C GLU A 74 24.19 4.95 16.63
N HIS A 75 23.64 6.03 17.18
CA HIS A 75 22.22 6.37 17.07
C HIS A 75 21.98 7.76 16.48
N TYR A 76 20.71 8.05 16.22
CA TYR A 76 20.22 9.33 15.72
C TYR A 76 19.29 9.97 16.74
N GLU A 77 19.48 11.26 17.00
CA GLU A 77 18.66 12.06 17.90
C GLU A 77 17.81 13.07 17.13
N TYR A 78 16.52 13.08 17.40
CA TYR A 78 15.58 14.12 16.97
C TYR A 78 15.21 14.97 18.18
N GLU A 79 15.31 16.28 18.06
CA GLU A 79 15.10 17.21 19.17
C GLU A 79 13.96 18.17 18.86
N MET A 80 13.02 18.28 19.78
CA MET A 80 11.90 19.23 19.72
C MET A 80 11.92 20.14 20.95
N LEU A 81 11.87 21.44 20.70
CA LEU A 81 11.65 22.45 21.73
C LEU A 81 10.21 22.95 21.63
N LEU A 82 9.47 22.84 22.72
CA LEU A 82 8.02 22.99 22.78
C LEU A 82 7.66 24.20 23.64
N ASP A 83 6.71 25.00 23.15
CA ASP A 83 6.11 26.07 23.94
C ASP A 83 5.03 25.51 24.86
N ILE A 84 5.35 25.46 26.15
CA ILE A 84 4.47 24.90 27.18
C ILE A 84 3.53 25.95 27.80
N SER A 85 3.68 27.23 27.44
CA SER A 85 2.82 28.30 27.95
C SER A 85 1.35 28.13 27.52
N LYS A 86 1.14 27.51 26.36
CA LYS A 86 -0.18 27.17 25.79
C LYS A 86 -0.76 25.84 26.30
N GLY A 87 -0.09 25.19 27.24
CA GLY A 87 -0.47 23.90 27.79
C GLY A 87 0.68 22.90 27.78
N LYS A 88 0.74 22.03 28.78
CA LYS A 88 1.85 21.09 29.00
C LYS A 88 1.64 19.72 28.34
N SER A 89 0.40 19.38 28.00
CA SER A 89 0.06 18.04 27.52
C SER A 89 0.38 17.85 26.04
N ARG A 90 1.02 16.75 25.68
CA ARG A 90 1.46 16.41 24.32
C ARG A 90 1.26 14.93 24.01
N VAL A 91 0.91 14.66 22.76
CA VAL A 91 1.01 13.34 22.13
C VAL A 91 1.92 13.51 20.92
N PHE A 92 2.96 12.68 20.83
CA PHE A 92 3.90 12.70 19.72
C PHE A 92 3.50 11.65 18.69
N VAL A 93 3.54 12.02 17.42
CA VAL A 93 3.33 11.13 16.28
C VAL A 93 4.64 11.04 15.53
N VAL A 94 5.19 9.83 15.45
CA VAL A 94 6.43 9.51 14.73
C VAL A 94 6.04 8.74 13.48
N SER A 95 6.40 9.24 12.31
CA SER A 95 6.14 8.59 11.02
C SER A 95 7.45 8.28 10.32
N LYS A 96 7.55 7.08 9.73
CA LYS A 96 8.71 6.71 8.91
C LYS A 96 8.58 7.34 7.53
N LYS A 97 9.63 8.00 7.04
CA LYS A 97 9.67 8.67 5.74
C LYS A 97 9.40 7.68 4.61
N GLY A 98 8.47 8.02 3.72
CA GLY A 98 8.10 7.19 2.58
C GLY A 98 7.42 5.86 2.96
N SER A 99 6.90 5.73 4.19
CA SER A 99 6.26 4.52 4.69
C SER A 99 4.96 4.87 5.43
N PRO A 100 3.92 4.00 5.35
CA PRO A 100 2.69 4.18 6.14
C PRO A 100 2.88 3.87 7.63
N ILE A 101 4.05 3.39 8.04
CA ILE A 101 4.35 3.01 9.42
C ILE A 101 4.49 4.27 10.27
N SER A 102 3.64 4.39 11.30
CA SER A 102 3.75 5.41 12.33
C SER A 102 3.55 4.86 13.73
N GLY A 103 3.90 5.65 14.73
CA GLY A 103 3.73 5.35 16.15
C GLY A 103 3.28 6.59 16.91
N LYS A 104 2.46 6.41 17.92
CA LYS A 104 2.08 7.45 18.88
C LYS A 104 2.67 7.19 20.25
N SER A 105 3.13 8.24 20.91
CA SER A 105 3.37 8.19 22.35
C SER A 105 2.04 8.21 23.10
N ASP A 106 2.02 7.72 24.34
CA ASP A 106 0.93 8.06 25.26
C ASP A 106 0.91 9.58 25.51
N GLN A 107 -0.23 10.10 25.98
CA GLN A 107 -0.37 11.50 26.37
C GLN A 107 0.50 11.83 27.59
N LEU A 108 1.19 12.96 27.53
CA LEU A 108 2.29 13.29 28.43
C LEU A 108 2.35 14.76 28.76
N ASN A 109 2.63 15.10 30.01
CA ASN A 109 2.96 16.46 30.39
C ASN A 109 4.46 16.73 30.25
N ILE A 110 4.81 17.70 29.41
CA ILE A 110 6.18 18.23 29.28
C ILE A 110 6.32 19.45 30.19
N ASN A 111 7.36 19.47 31.02
CA ASN A 111 7.63 20.56 31.95
C ASN A 111 8.65 21.57 31.39
N ALA A 112 8.70 22.75 32.01
CA ALA A 112 9.72 23.77 31.74
C ALA A 112 11.10 23.22 32.08
N ASP A 113 12.10 23.56 31.28
CA ASP A 113 13.51 23.31 31.58
C ASP A 113 13.81 21.82 31.82
N GLU A 114 13.22 20.99 30.97
CA GLU A 114 13.28 19.54 31.07
C GLU A 114 13.28 18.88 29.69
N TYR A 115 14.16 17.89 29.49
CA TYR A 115 14.07 16.94 28.40
C TYR A 115 13.35 15.67 28.82
N ARG A 116 12.42 15.24 27.98
CA ARG A 116 11.81 13.91 27.99
C ARG A 116 12.37 13.09 26.84
N PHE A 117 12.97 11.95 27.17
CA PHE A 117 13.56 11.06 26.18
C PHE A 117 12.57 9.98 25.75
N PHE A 118 12.67 9.59 24.49
CA PHE A 118 11.89 8.52 23.87
C PHE A 118 12.82 7.66 23.03
N SER A 119 12.58 6.36 23.00
CA SER A 119 13.19 5.43 22.06
C SER A 119 12.18 5.10 20.96
N ILE A 120 12.62 5.14 19.70
CA ILE A 120 11.84 4.69 18.55
C ILE A 120 12.31 3.27 18.21
N GLU A 121 11.43 2.31 18.41
CA GLU A 121 11.71 0.89 18.17
C GLU A 121 10.86 0.38 17.00
N GLU A 122 11.53 -0.06 15.92
CA GLU A 122 10.89 -0.77 14.81
C GLU A 122 10.61 -2.21 15.23
N PRO A 123 9.34 -2.66 15.25
CA PRO A 123 9.02 -4.05 15.57
C PRO A 123 9.49 -4.97 14.44
N GLY A 124 10.03 -6.14 14.79
CA GLY A 124 10.37 -7.16 13.79
C GLY A 124 9.14 -7.86 13.20
N THR A 125 7.99 -7.80 13.86
CA THR A 125 6.74 -8.40 13.37
C THR A 125 5.57 -7.47 13.64
N LEU A 126 4.82 -7.15 12.58
CA LEU A 126 3.64 -6.32 12.69
C LEU A 126 2.41 -7.18 12.94
N ILE A 127 1.62 -6.79 13.93
CA ILE A 127 0.33 -7.38 14.26
C ILE A 127 -0.76 -6.31 14.17
N ALA A 128 -1.95 -6.73 13.77
CA ALA A 128 -3.12 -5.88 13.70
C ALA A 128 -4.36 -6.61 14.21
N ILE A 129 -5.31 -5.84 14.71
CA ILE A 129 -6.56 -6.40 15.21
C ILE A 129 -7.55 -6.50 14.06
N THR A 130 -7.76 -7.71 13.54
CA THR A 130 -8.61 -7.96 12.37
C THR A 130 -10.09 -8.06 12.71
N THR A 131 -10.42 -8.32 13.97
CA THR A 131 -11.81 -8.36 14.44
C THR A 131 -11.91 -7.87 15.87
N GLN A 132 -12.87 -6.97 16.15
CA GLN A 132 -13.32 -6.66 17.51
C GLN A 132 -14.85 -6.50 17.51
N ARG A 133 -15.55 -7.38 18.24
CA ARG A 133 -17.01 -7.33 18.36
C ARG A 133 -17.49 -7.79 19.72
N ILE A 134 -18.54 -7.16 20.22
CA ILE A 134 -19.26 -7.61 21.41
C ILE A 134 -20.27 -8.67 20.96
N ASP A 135 -20.24 -9.82 21.62
CA ASP A 135 -21.19 -10.90 21.49
C ASP A 135 -21.99 -11.00 22.79
N SER A 136 -23.16 -10.33 22.76
CA SER A 136 -24.04 -10.23 23.91
C SER A 136 -24.59 -11.60 24.29
N LYS A 137 -24.38 -12.03 25.55
CA LYS A 137 -24.81 -13.31 26.14
C LYS A 137 -24.00 -14.56 25.76
N SER A 138 -22.81 -14.41 25.21
CA SER A 138 -21.94 -15.56 24.87
C SER A 138 -20.97 -15.99 25.98
N HIS A 139 -20.91 -15.24 27.10
CA HIS A 139 -20.11 -15.58 28.27
C HIS A 139 -20.99 -15.99 29.46
N PHE A 140 -20.58 -17.04 30.16
CA PHE A 140 -21.21 -17.47 31.41
C PHE A 140 -20.59 -16.70 32.59
N ALA A 141 -21.32 -15.71 33.11
CA ALA A 141 -20.95 -15.03 34.35
C ALA A 141 -21.49 -15.81 35.57
N LYS A 142 -20.73 -15.87 36.66
CA LYS A 142 -21.12 -16.61 37.87
C LYS A 142 -22.03 -15.77 38.79
N GLY A 143 -23.02 -16.41 39.43
CA GLY A 143 -23.88 -15.79 40.46
C GLY A 143 -25.22 -15.23 39.98
N GLU A 144 -26.09 -14.86 40.93
CA GLU A 144 -27.44 -14.34 40.67
C GLU A 144 -27.44 -12.90 40.10
N ASP A 145 -26.45 -12.07 40.47
CA ASP A 145 -26.26 -10.71 39.95
C ASP A 145 -24.85 -10.55 39.33
N PRO A 146 -24.67 -10.98 38.07
CA PRO A 146 -23.36 -11.00 37.46
C PRO A 146 -22.84 -9.58 37.21
N VAL A 147 -21.55 -9.40 37.47
CA VAL A 147 -20.82 -8.15 37.23
C VAL A 147 -19.77 -8.30 36.11
N GLU A 148 -19.55 -9.53 35.66
CA GLU A 148 -18.40 -9.92 34.85
C GLU A 148 -18.71 -9.87 33.35
N ALA A 149 -17.72 -9.40 32.57
CA ALA A 149 -17.64 -9.59 31.12
C ALA A 149 -16.29 -10.22 30.76
N LEU A 150 -16.26 -10.97 29.65
CA LEU A 150 -15.05 -11.62 29.15
C LEU A 150 -14.51 -10.90 27.91
N ILE A 151 -13.21 -10.67 27.86
CA ILE A 151 -12.50 -10.28 26.66
C ILE A 151 -11.69 -11.48 26.20
N GLU A 152 -12.13 -12.10 25.12
CA GLU A 152 -11.52 -13.28 24.50
C GLU A 152 -10.61 -12.82 23.36
N ILE A 153 -9.32 -13.10 23.46
CA ILE A 153 -8.31 -12.69 22.49
C ILE A 153 -7.71 -13.94 21.85
N LYS A 154 -7.78 -14.00 20.53
CA LYS A 154 -7.12 -15.02 19.71
C LYS A 154 -6.03 -14.35 18.88
N SER A 155 -4.80 -14.83 18.97
CA SER A 155 -3.64 -14.20 18.34
C SER A 155 -2.80 -15.19 17.55
N ALA A 156 -2.37 -14.80 16.35
CA ALA A 156 -1.42 -15.55 15.55
C ALA A 156 -0.02 -15.65 16.20
N VAL A 157 0.31 -14.70 17.09
CA VAL A 157 1.58 -14.66 17.84
C VAL A 157 1.35 -14.78 19.34
N GLN A 158 2.38 -15.24 20.05
CA GLN A 158 2.36 -15.22 21.52
C GLN A 158 2.53 -13.78 22.02
N LEU A 159 1.50 -13.28 22.70
CA LEU A 159 1.55 -12.02 23.46
C LEU A 159 2.41 -12.22 24.72
N SER A 160 3.39 -11.34 24.89
CA SER A 160 4.26 -11.27 26.06
C SER A 160 3.76 -10.27 27.10
N GLU A 161 2.99 -9.27 26.66
CA GLU A 161 2.41 -8.24 27.51
C GLU A 161 0.93 -8.01 27.15
N ILE A 162 0.08 -8.07 28.18
CA ILE A 162 -1.34 -7.77 28.12
C ILE A 162 -1.64 -6.87 29.31
N THR A 163 -1.92 -5.61 29.04
CA THR A 163 -2.12 -4.59 30.06
C THR A 163 -3.57 -4.17 30.08
N ALA A 164 -4.19 -4.33 31.24
CA ALA A 164 -5.56 -3.91 31.55
C ALA A 164 -5.60 -3.40 33.00
N SER A 165 -6.35 -2.32 33.22
CA SER A 165 -6.42 -1.63 34.49
C SER A 165 -6.82 -2.54 35.65
N LYS A 166 -6.15 -2.37 36.79
CA LYS A 166 -6.51 -3.05 38.04
C LYS A 166 -7.86 -2.60 38.59
N LEU A 167 -8.37 -1.45 38.15
CA LEU A 167 -9.66 -0.92 38.56
C LEU A 167 -10.84 -1.76 38.05
N ILE A 168 -10.65 -2.43 36.91
CA ILE A 168 -11.70 -3.24 36.29
C ILE A 168 -11.31 -4.71 36.13
N LYS A 169 -10.02 -5.06 36.10
CA LYS A 169 -9.56 -6.43 35.88
C LYS A 169 -9.82 -7.31 37.10
N ILE A 170 -10.59 -8.38 36.90
CA ILE A 170 -10.84 -9.43 37.89
C ILE A 170 -9.80 -10.54 37.74
N SER A 171 -9.61 -11.04 36.52
CA SER A 171 -8.64 -12.09 36.24
C SER A 171 -8.14 -12.07 34.79
N GLN A 172 -7.05 -12.78 34.54
CA GLN A 172 -6.43 -12.90 33.22
C GLN A 172 -5.79 -14.27 33.07
N THR A 173 -6.03 -14.94 31.94
CA THR A 173 -5.40 -16.23 31.63
C THR A 173 -4.13 -16.06 30.82
N GLY A 174 -3.18 -16.99 30.99
CA GLY A 174 -2.02 -17.10 30.12
C GLY A 174 -2.40 -17.62 28.72
N GLY A 175 -1.55 -17.32 27.73
CA GLY A 175 -1.77 -17.71 26.35
C GLY A 175 -1.74 -19.23 26.17
N THR A 176 -2.88 -19.82 25.85
CA THR A 176 -2.98 -21.27 25.58
C THR A 176 -2.99 -21.50 24.08
N LYS A 177 -2.06 -22.33 23.59
CA LYS A 177 -1.95 -22.63 22.16
C LYS A 177 -3.07 -23.60 21.74
N GLY A 178 -3.92 -23.14 20.82
CA GLY A 178 -5.00 -23.91 20.23
C GLY A 178 -4.52 -24.92 19.20
N LYS A 179 -5.41 -25.83 18.80
CA LYS A 179 -5.14 -26.86 17.78
C LYS A 179 -4.84 -26.28 16.40
N ASP A 180 -5.35 -25.09 16.12
CA ASP A 180 -5.12 -24.32 14.89
C ASP A 180 -3.82 -23.51 14.93
N GLY A 181 -3.00 -23.65 15.98
CA GLY A 181 -1.72 -22.98 16.13
C GLY A 181 -1.80 -21.56 16.71
N THR A 182 -2.99 -21.01 16.93
CA THR A 182 -3.18 -19.67 17.51
C THR A 182 -3.10 -19.69 19.04
N TYR A 183 -2.82 -18.53 19.65
CA TYR A 183 -2.76 -18.35 21.09
C TYR A 183 -4.05 -17.70 21.60
N ASN A 184 -4.69 -18.31 22.60
CA ASN A 184 -5.93 -17.84 23.18
C ASN A 184 -5.70 -17.27 24.59
N TYR A 185 -6.29 -16.11 24.86
CA TYR A 185 -6.23 -15.40 26.14
C TYR A 185 -7.64 -14.97 26.55
N GLY A 186 -7.88 -14.91 27.85
CA GLY A 186 -9.12 -14.38 28.44
C GLY A 186 -8.80 -13.33 29.48
N ILE A 187 -9.48 -12.19 29.43
CA ILE A 187 -9.45 -11.15 30.47
C ILE A 187 -10.87 -11.01 31.01
N VAL A 188 -11.06 -11.26 32.29
CA VAL A 188 -12.36 -11.06 32.96
C VAL A 188 -12.35 -9.67 33.60
N VAL A 189 -13.35 -8.86 33.28
CA VAL A 189 -13.47 -7.48 33.77
C VAL A 189 -14.80 -7.26 34.51
N ASN A 190 -14.80 -6.36 35.48
CA ASN A 190 -15.99 -5.86 36.16
C ASN A 190 -16.68 -4.81 35.27
N ALA A 191 -17.68 -5.24 34.51
CA ALA A 191 -18.42 -4.38 33.60
C ALA A 191 -19.29 -3.34 34.33
N LYS A 192 -19.70 -3.59 35.58
CA LYS A 192 -20.44 -2.59 36.38
C LYS A 192 -19.57 -1.43 36.85
N GLN A 193 -18.25 -1.62 36.95
CA GLN A 193 -17.33 -0.58 37.42
C GLN A 193 -17.08 0.50 36.37
N LEU A 194 -17.17 0.16 35.08
CA LEU A 194 -16.97 1.11 33.96
C LEU A 194 -17.91 2.33 34.01
N PRO A 195 -19.24 2.18 34.09
CA PRO A 195 -20.14 3.33 34.18
C PRO A 195 -19.92 4.15 35.46
N LEU A 196 -19.54 3.52 36.58
CA LEU A 196 -19.25 4.22 37.83
C LEU A 196 -18.01 5.12 37.72
N LEU A 197 -16.95 4.63 37.07
CA LEU A 197 -15.74 5.42 36.81
C LEU A 197 -16.03 6.59 35.87
N LYS A 198 -16.85 6.35 34.83
CA LYS A 198 -17.29 7.40 33.89
C LYS A 198 -18.04 8.51 34.60
N GLU A 199 -19.02 8.14 35.44
CA GLU A 199 -19.83 9.07 36.20
C GLU A 199 -18.98 9.85 37.22
N LYS A 200 -18.04 9.17 37.91
CA LYS A 200 -17.08 9.81 38.81
C LYS A 200 -16.24 10.87 38.10
N ALA A 201 -15.73 10.56 36.91
CA ALA A 201 -14.95 11.50 36.10
C ALA A 201 -15.80 12.71 35.65
N GLN A 202 -17.03 12.48 35.19
CA GLN A 202 -17.96 13.54 34.79
C GLN A 202 -18.30 14.47 35.95
N LYS A 203 -18.69 13.93 37.11
CA LYS A 203 -19.00 14.71 38.31
C LYS A 203 -17.81 15.54 38.78
N ALA A 204 -16.61 14.98 38.79
CA ALA A 204 -15.40 15.72 39.18
C ALA A 204 -15.09 16.86 38.20
N HIS A 205 -15.32 16.67 36.91
CA HIS A 205 -15.17 17.70 35.88
C HIS A 205 -16.19 18.83 36.06
N GLU A 206 -17.46 18.51 36.28
CA GLU A 206 -18.53 19.49 36.51
C GLU A 206 -18.28 20.32 37.77
N LEU A 207 -17.89 19.68 38.88
CA LEU A 207 -17.57 20.36 40.13
C LEU A 207 -16.39 21.32 39.99
N TYR A 208 -15.30 20.88 39.34
CA TYR A 208 -14.17 21.75 39.07
C TYR A 208 -14.59 22.94 38.20
N ARG A 209 -15.30 22.68 37.10
CA ARG A 209 -15.68 23.72 36.14
C ARG A 209 -16.60 24.76 36.76
N ALA A 210 -17.60 24.34 37.54
CA ALA A 210 -18.50 25.26 38.23
C ALA A 210 -17.75 26.17 39.21
N LYS A 211 -16.73 25.63 39.91
CA LYS A 211 -15.89 26.42 40.81
C LYS A 211 -14.98 27.36 40.02
N ASP A 212 -14.29 26.88 38.99
CA ASP A 212 -13.41 27.64 38.10
C ASP A 212 -14.12 28.82 37.43
N GLU A 213 -15.35 28.61 36.94
CA GLU A 213 -16.18 29.66 36.33
C GLU A 213 -16.60 30.76 37.33
N SER A 214 -16.62 30.44 38.63
CA SER A 214 -16.89 31.42 39.70
C SER A 214 -15.63 32.12 40.22
N ALA A 215 -14.45 31.77 39.71
CA ALA A 215 -13.17 32.33 40.11
C ALA A 215 -13.05 33.81 39.76
N ASN A 216 -12.56 34.61 40.70
CA ASN A 216 -12.31 36.03 40.49
C ASN A 216 -11.11 36.51 41.33
N SER A 217 -10.65 37.73 41.06
CA SER A 217 -9.47 38.33 41.69
C SER A 217 -9.61 38.61 43.20
N SER A 218 -10.79 38.40 43.79
CA SER A 218 -11.08 38.65 45.22
C SER A 218 -11.18 37.37 46.05
N TRP A 219 -10.82 36.22 45.48
CA TRP A 219 -10.81 34.93 46.18
C TRP A 219 -9.72 34.84 47.25
N THR A 220 -10.04 34.15 48.35
CA THR A 220 -9.07 33.86 49.43
C THR A 220 -8.13 32.72 49.05
N ASP A 221 -7.00 32.62 49.75
CA ASP A 221 -6.03 31.53 49.56
C ASP A 221 -6.66 30.15 49.78
N GLU A 222 -7.62 30.02 50.70
CA GLU A 222 -8.39 28.79 50.93
C GLU A 222 -9.25 28.42 49.71
N GLN A 223 -9.87 29.40 49.05
CA GLN A 223 -10.69 29.16 47.85
C GLN A 223 -9.81 28.74 46.66
N TRP A 224 -8.62 29.30 46.53
CA TRP A 224 -7.64 28.86 45.53
C TRP A 224 -7.13 27.44 45.81
N LYS A 225 -6.82 27.12 47.07
CA LYS A 225 -6.45 25.74 47.48
C LYS A 225 -7.56 24.74 47.19
N GLU A 226 -8.82 25.11 47.44
CA GLU A 226 -9.98 24.27 47.13
C GLU A 226 -10.10 24.02 45.62
N LEU A 227 -9.91 25.05 44.79
CA LEU A 227 -9.92 24.91 43.33
C LEU A 227 -8.79 24.00 42.83
N ASP A 228 -7.59 24.12 43.39
CA ASP A 228 -6.46 23.23 43.07
C ASP A 228 -6.77 21.78 43.45
N GLN A 229 -7.37 21.53 44.62
CA GLN A 229 -7.78 20.19 45.04
C GLN A 229 -8.85 19.61 44.11
N LEU A 230 -9.82 20.42 43.66
CA LEU A 230 -10.83 20.00 42.68
C LEU A 230 -10.20 19.68 41.32
N ARG A 231 -9.18 20.44 40.89
CA ARG A 231 -8.43 20.17 39.67
C ARG A 231 -7.73 18.80 39.76
N GLU A 232 -7.05 18.53 40.87
CA GLU A 232 -6.40 17.23 41.10
C GLU A 232 -7.41 16.08 41.11
N ASN A 233 -8.54 16.25 41.79
CA ASN A 233 -9.60 15.23 41.84
C ASN A 233 -10.18 14.93 40.45
N ARG A 234 -10.41 15.98 39.64
CA ARG A 234 -10.82 15.85 38.24
C ARG A 234 -9.80 15.08 37.42
N ASP A 235 -8.52 15.45 37.52
CA ASP A 235 -7.45 14.84 36.73
C ASP A 235 -7.28 13.36 37.11
N ASN A 236 -7.29 13.04 38.41
CA ASN A 236 -7.23 11.67 38.91
C ASN A 236 -8.42 10.83 38.44
N ALA A 237 -9.65 11.34 38.57
CA ALA A 237 -10.84 10.61 38.13
C ALA A 237 -10.87 10.41 36.60
N SER A 238 -10.41 11.39 35.83
CA SER A 238 -10.29 11.29 34.37
C SER A 238 -9.25 10.26 33.97
N ASN A 239 -8.11 10.23 34.66
CA ASN A 239 -7.05 9.24 34.44
C ASN A 239 -7.50 7.82 34.81
N ASP A 240 -8.17 7.66 35.96
CA ASP A 240 -8.73 6.37 36.39
C ASP A 240 -9.68 5.80 35.32
N TYR A 241 -10.57 6.63 34.78
CA TYR A 241 -11.51 6.23 33.74
C TYR A 241 -10.79 5.90 32.43
N ALA A 242 -9.86 6.75 31.98
CA ALA A 242 -9.10 6.52 30.75
C ALA A 242 -8.25 5.24 30.82
N ASP A 243 -7.64 4.95 31.97
CA ASP A 243 -6.90 3.71 32.22
C ASP A 243 -7.84 2.49 32.17
N ALA A 244 -9.03 2.59 32.79
CA ALA A 244 -10.01 1.51 32.80
C ALA A 244 -10.48 1.10 31.39
N VAL A 245 -10.62 2.04 30.46
CA VAL A 245 -11.05 1.75 29.07
C VAL A 245 -9.90 1.42 28.13
N THR A 246 -8.66 1.47 28.60
CA THR A 246 -7.46 1.21 27.81
C THR A 246 -6.94 -0.20 28.05
N ILE A 247 -6.97 -1.04 27.01
CA ILE A 247 -6.37 -2.37 27.03
C ILE A 247 -5.36 -2.47 25.90
N SER A 248 -4.11 -2.80 26.25
CA SER A 248 -3.02 -2.91 25.28
C SER A 248 -2.42 -4.29 25.21
N LEU A 249 -2.09 -4.72 24.00
CA LEU A 249 -1.62 -6.06 23.69
C LEU A 249 -0.31 -5.97 22.91
N GLN A 250 0.69 -6.76 23.31
CA GLN A 250 1.99 -6.79 22.65
C GLN A 250 2.65 -8.17 22.78
N GLY A 251 3.14 -8.69 21.66
CA GLY A 251 4.05 -9.84 21.60
C GLY A 251 5.52 -9.44 21.59
N LYS A 252 6.40 -10.42 21.82
CA LYS A 252 7.85 -10.20 21.79
C LYS A 252 8.26 -9.68 20.40
N ASN A 253 8.95 -8.54 20.37
CA ASN A 253 9.40 -7.89 19.11
C ASN A 253 8.24 -7.55 18.14
N THR A 254 7.05 -7.31 18.67
CA THR A 254 5.90 -6.81 17.90
C THR A 254 5.56 -5.38 18.27
N ASN A 255 4.73 -4.73 17.45
CA ASN A 255 4.10 -3.48 17.82
C ASN A 255 3.05 -3.66 18.93
N ARG A 256 2.84 -2.60 19.72
CA ARG A 256 1.74 -2.51 20.68
C ARG A 256 0.44 -2.18 19.96
N VAL A 257 -0.62 -2.96 20.17
CA VAL A 257 -1.98 -2.67 19.66
C VAL A 257 -2.95 -2.39 20.80
N LEU A 258 -3.91 -1.49 20.57
CA LEU A 258 -4.92 -1.09 21.55
C LEU A 258 -6.29 -1.62 21.16
N LEU A 259 -7.02 -2.19 22.13
CA LEU A 259 -8.44 -2.48 21.95
C LEU A 259 -9.22 -1.18 21.84
N ARG A 260 -10.36 -1.23 21.14
CA ARG A 260 -11.22 -0.08 20.93
C ARG A 260 -11.88 0.38 22.24
N PRO A 261 -11.57 1.60 22.75
CA PRO A 261 -12.13 2.08 24.01
C PRO A 261 -13.66 2.13 23.99
N ASP A 262 -14.26 2.50 22.86
CA ASP A 262 -15.73 2.56 22.71
C ASP A 262 -16.41 1.19 22.87
N LEU A 263 -15.71 0.09 22.55
CA LEU A 263 -16.23 -1.24 22.82
C LEU A 263 -16.07 -1.64 24.28
N ILE A 264 -14.94 -1.29 24.90
CA ILE A 264 -14.73 -1.55 26.33
C ILE A 264 -15.78 -0.82 27.16
N GLU A 265 -16.05 0.45 26.87
CA GLU A 265 -17.08 1.27 27.53
C GLU A 265 -18.48 0.66 27.46
N ARG A 266 -18.78 -0.08 26.39
CA ARG A 266 -20.11 -0.65 26.14
C ARG A 266 -20.32 -2.04 26.72
N LEU A 267 -19.29 -2.62 27.34
CA LEU A 267 -19.40 -3.93 27.96
C LEU A 267 -20.43 -3.92 29.09
N THR A 268 -21.36 -4.86 29.02
CA THR A 268 -22.33 -5.15 30.06
C THR A 268 -22.05 -6.53 30.66
N PRO A 269 -22.57 -6.84 31.86
CA PRO A 269 -22.41 -8.17 32.43
C PRO A 269 -22.91 -9.27 31.47
N LYS A 270 -22.20 -10.40 31.42
CA LYS A 270 -22.39 -11.54 30.50
C LYS A 270 -21.96 -11.31 29.04
N ASP A 271 -21.47 -10.11 28.71
CA ASP A 271 -20.90 -9.88 27.38
C ASP A 271 -19.57 -10.60 27.19
N LYS A 272 -19.31 -10.96 25.93
CA LYS A 272 -17.99 -11.35 25.47
C LYS A 272 -17.50 -10.40 24.39
N LEU A 273 -16.36 -9.75 24.59
CA LEU A 273 -15.63 -9.08 23.52
C LEU A 273 -14.71 -10.09 22.85
N VAL A 274 -14.99 -10.41 21.59
CA VAL A 274 -14.13 -11.27 20.77
C VAL A 274 -13.14 -10.40 20.00
N CYS A 275 -11.86 -10.66 20.18
CA CYS A 275 -10.75 -9.98 19.54
C CYS A 275 -9.86 -10.99 18.79
N ASN A 276 -9.65 -10.77 17.49
CA ASN A 276 -8.70 -11.55 16.69
C ASN A 276 -7.51 -10.67 16.28
N ILE A 277 -6.30 -11.19 16.43
CA ILE A 277 -5.05 -10.53 16.09
C ILE A 277 -4.29 -11.40 15.09
N ASP A 278 -4.03 -10.84 13.92
CA ASP A 278 -3.30 -11.51 12.86
C ASP A 278 -1.99 -10.77 12.55
N LEU A 279 -1.11 -11.49 11.84
CA LEU A 279 0.11 -10.91 11.28
C LEU A 279 -0.27 -9.96 10.14
N LEU A 280 0.22 -8.73 10.20
CA LEU A 280 0.10 -7.81 9.09
C LEU A 280 1.21 -8.14 8.09
N GLY A 281 0.85 -8.63 6.90
CA GLY A 281 1.85 -8.87 5.86
C GLY A 281 2.56 -7.57 5.51
N GLN A 282 3.85 -7.62 5.15
CA GLN A 282 4.56 -6.45 4.57
C GLN A 282 3.86 -5.91 3.30
N THR A 283 2.86 -6.62 2.79
CA THR A 283 2.06 -6.36 1.59
C THR A 283 0.60 -6.00 1.87
N ASP A 284 0.13 -6.06 3.14
CA ASP A 284 -1.18 -5.52 3.52
C ASP A 284 -1.05 -4.00 3.68
N THR A 285 -0.91 -3.38 2.53
CA THR A 285 -0.87 -1.94 2.32
C THR A 285 -2.07 -1.34 3.02
N ILE A 286 -1.86 -0.67 4.16
CA ILE A 286 -2.77 0.37 4.61
C ILE A 286 -2.82 1.35 3.44
N ILE A 287 -3.91 1.34 2.69
CA ILE A 287 -4.13 2.26 1.58
C ILE A 287 -4.27 3.63 2.23
N HIS A 288 -3.15 4.35 2.36
CA HIS A 288 -3.23 5.78 2.21
C HIS A 288 -3.84 5.98 0.82
N GLU A 289 -5.08 6.47 0.75
CA GLU A 289 -5.63 6.95 -0.52
C GLU A 289 -4.75 8.13 -0.92
N GLN A 290 -3.64 7.81 -1.58
CA GLN A 290 -2.69 8.75 -2.11
C GLN A 290 -3.48 9.70 -3.00
N THR A 291 -3.41 11.00 -2.72
CA THR A 291 -4.09 11.99 -3.54
C THR A 291 -3.60 11.88 -4.98
N TYR A 292 -4.41 12.30 -5.95
CA TYR A 292 -4.01 12.30 -7.36
C TYR A 292 -2.64 12.98 -7.58
N GLN A 293 -2.38 14.08 -6.87
CA GLN A 293 -1.12 14.83 -6.98
C GLN A 293 0.07 14.04 -6.43
N GLU A 294 -0.09 13.37 -5.29
CA GLU A 294 0.95 12.50 -4.73
C GLU A 294 1.21 11.30 -5.65
N ALA A 295 0.16 10.66 -6.17
CA ALA A 295 0.29 9.51 -7.07
C ALA A 295 1.01 9.91 -8.36
N LEU A 296 0.65 11.07 -8.91
CA LEU A 296 1.30 11.64 -10.08
C LEU A 296 2.77 12.00 -9.78
N ALA A 297 3.06 12.59 -8.62
CA ALA A 297 4.42 12.95 -8.24
C ALA A 297 5.33 11.72 -8.17
N VAL A 298 4.88 10.62 -7.55
CA VAL A 298 5.64 9.36 -7.49
C VAL A 298 5.89 8.80 -8.88
N ALA A 299 4.87 8.78 -9.76
CA ALA A 299 5.03 8.28 -11.12
C ALA A 299 6.00 9.15 -11.94
N LYS A 300 5.90 10.47 -11.83
CA LYS A 300 6.77 11.45 -12.50
C LYS A 300 8.20 11.40 -11.99
N GLU A 301 8.42 11.21 -10.69
CA GLU A 301 9.76 11.04 -10.13
C GLU A 301 10.44 9.78 -10.68
N ARG A 302 9.71 8.66 -10.75
CA ARG A 302 10.22 7.43 -11.37
C ARG A 302 10.52 7.62 -12.85
N TYR A 303 9.66 8.33 -13.57
CA TYR A 303 9.92 8.63 -14.97
C TYR A 303 11.13 9.56 -15.14
N LYS A 304 11.31 10.56 -14.29
CA LYS A 304 12.49 11.43 -14.34
C LYS A 304 13.80 10.64 -14.15
N ASN A 305 13.76 9.62 -13.30
CA ASN A 305 14.95 8.85 -12.92
C ASN A 305 15.15 7.57 -13.75
N TYR A 306 14.21 7.17 -14.62
CA TYR A 306 14.35 5.92 -15.40
C TYR A 306 15.67 5.76 -16.16
N PRO A 307 16.32 6.83 -16.67
CA PRO A 307 17.61 6.68 -17.36
C PRO A 307 18.74 6.18 -16.45
N LEU A 308 18.58 6.22 -15.13
CA LEU A 308 19.59 5.78 -14.15
C LEU A 308 19.44 4.31 -13.73
N HIS A 309 18.46 3.60 -14.30
CA HIS A 309 18.10 2.24 -13.90
C HIS A 309 18.20 1.25 -15.06
N THR A 310 18.49 0.00 -14.75
CA THR A 310 18.58 -1.09 -15.74
C THR A 310 17.76 -2.32 -15.37
N GLU A 311 17.26 -2.36 -14.14
CA GLU A 311 16.56 -3.50 -13.55
C GLU A 311 15.10 -3.53 -14.01
N SER A 312 14.62 -4.69 -14.45
CA SER A 312 13.24 -4.86 -14.90
C SER A 312 12.20 -4.55 -13.81
N SER A 313 12.57 -4.78 -12.55
CA SER A 313 11.76 -4.48 -11.37
C SER A 313 11.51 -2.98 -11.19
N TYR A 314 12.50 -2.13 -11.51
CA TYR A 314 12.33 -0.68 -11.45
C TYR A 314 11.28 -0.21 -12.46
N PHE A 315 11.41 -0.66 -13.71
CA PHE A 315 10.47 -0.28 -14.78
C PHE A 315 9.07 -0.84 -14.55
N ASP A 316 8.95 -2.01 -13.90
CA ASP A 316 7.66 -2.55 -13.48
C ASP A 316 7.01 -1.68 -12.40
N ALA A 317 7.79 -1.26 -11.38
CA ALA A 317 7.31 -0.34 -10.36
C ALA A 317 6.92 1.04 -10.94
N ALA A 318 7.69 1.56 -11.91
CA ALA A 318 7.38 2.81 -12.60
C ALA A 318 6.09 2.72 -13.43
N ARG A 319 5.90 1.62 -14.16
CA ARG A 319 4.64 1.34 -14.87
C ARG A 319 3.46 1.24 -13.90
N ASN A 320 3.61 0.48 -12.81
CA ASN A 320 2.54 0.27 -11.84
C ASN A 320 2.13 1.60 -11.16
N ALA A 321 3.09 2.50 -10.90
CA ALA A 321 2.78 3.84 -10.39
C ALA A 321 1.87 4.63 -11.34
N TYR A 322 2.07 4.54 -12.66
CA TYR A 322 1.16 5.15 -13.63
C TYR A 322 -0.19 4.44 -13.75
N ASP A 323 -0.23 3.11 -13.63
CA ASP A 323 -1.49 2.36 -13.59
C ASP A 323 -2.37 2.83 -12.39
N VAL A 324 -1.76 3.15 -11.24
CA VAL A 324 -2.44 3.78 -10.08
C VAL A 324 -2.98 5.17 -10.42
N VAL A 325 -2.18 6.03 -11.07
CA VAL A 325 -2.61 7.38 -11.48
C VAL A 325 -3.80 7.34 -12.44
N LEU A 326 -3.79 6.40 -13.40
CA LEU A 326 -4.88 6.25 -14.38
C LEU A 326 -6.17 5.71 -13.75
N ALA A 327 -6.05 4.90 -12.69
CA ALA A 327 -7.18 4.36 -11.95
C ALA A 327 -7.76 5.36 -10.93
N HIS A 328 -7.04 6.44 -10.61
CA HIS A 328 -7.47 7.42 -9.61
C HIS A 328 -8.72 8.19 -10.06
N LYS A 329 -9.70 8.35 -9.16
CA LYS A 329 -11.00 9.00 -9.42
C LYS A 329 -10.88 10.43 -9.98
N ASP A 330 -9.92 11.18 -9.45
CA ASP A 330 -9.66 12.57 -9.82
C ASP A 330 -8.71 12.75 -11.02
N CYS A 331 -8.38 11.67 -11.75
CA CYS A 331 -7.50 11.74 -12.92
C CYS A 331 -8.15 12.50 -14.08
N PRO A 332 -7.64 13.70 -14.46
CA PRO A 332 -8.24 14.54 -15.50
C PRO A 332 -8.26 13.82 -16.85
N ILE A 333 -9.41 13.82 -17.52
CA ILE A 333 -9.61 13.09 -18.79
C ILE A 333 -8.60 13.53 -19.86
N ASN A 334 -8.32 14.83 -19.94
CA ASN A 334 -7.38 15.42 -20.89
C ASN A 334 -5.91 15.02 -20.65
N MET A 335 -5.55 14.57 -19.45
CA MET A 335 -4.18 14.15 -19.11
C MET A 335 -3.96 12.64 -19.30
N ARG A 336 -5.04 11.85 -19.44
CA ARG A 336 -4.96 10.38 -19.49
C ARG A 336 -4.12 9.85 -20.66
N GLU A 337 -4.17 10.51 -21.81
CA GLU A 337 -3.41 10.08 -22.98
C GLU A 337 -1.90 10.26 -22.78
N SER A 338 -1.48 11.44 -22.30
CA SER A 338 -0.08 11.71 -21.95
C SER A 338 0.43 10.73 -20.88
N ILE A 339 -0.36 10.48 -19.84
CA ILE A 339 -0.01 9.55 -18.76
C ILE A 339 0.12 8.11 -19.29
N ARG A 340 -0.77 7.68 -20.21
CA ARG A 340 -0.68 6.36 -20.86
C ARG A 340 0.59 6.24 -21.71
N ALA A 341 0.97 7.27 -22.44
CA ALA A 341 2.18 7.25 -23.27
C ALA A 341 3.45 7.02 -22.43
N GLU A 342 3.56 7.72 -21.29
CA GLU A 342 4.69 7.55 -20.36
C GLU A 342 4.68 6.17 -19.70
N ARG A 343 3.50 5.68 -19.30
CA ARG A 343 3.31 4.32 -18.79
C ARG A 343 3.75 3.26 -19.80
N ASP A 344 3.38 3.43 -21.06
CA ASP A 344 3.68 2.46 -22.13
C ASP A 344 5.17 2.49 -22.51
N THR A 345 5.84 3.64 -22.34
CA THR A 345 7.31 3.72 -22.41
C THR A 345 7.94 2.81 -21.35
N MET A 346 7.50 2.92 -20.09
CA MET A 346 8.02 2.07 -19.00
C MET A 346 7.73 0.59 -19.26
N ALA A 347 6.53 0.26 -19.75
CA ALA A 347 6.16 -1.11 -20.11
C ALA A 347 7.03 -1.70 -21.23
N SER A 348 7.37 -0.90 -22.25
CA SER A 348 8.24 -1.29 -23.36
C SER A 348 9.66 -1.59 -22.88
N ILE A 349 10.22 -0.71 -22.03
CA ILE A 349 11.56 -0.90 -21.47
C ILE A 349 11.59 -2.13 -20.56
N ARG A 350 10.62 -2.24 -19.63
CA ARG A 350 10.46 -3.39 -18.71
C ARG A 350 10.44 -4.72 -19.45
N ARG A 351 9.75 -4.80 -20.59
CA ARG A 351 9.69 -6.03 -21.39
C ARG A 351 11.08 -6.43 -21.88
N ASN A 352 11.87 -5.50 -22.40
CA ASN A 352 13.18 -5.81 -22.95
C ASN A 352 14.21 -6.07 -21.84
N THR A 353 14.18 -5.35 -20.73
CA THR A 353 15.08 -5.60 -19.58
C THR A 353 14.78 -6.94 -18.92
N TYR A 354 13.52 -7.31 -18.76
CA TYR A 354 13.14 -8.66 -18.30
C TYR A 354 13.68 -9.76 -19.21
N LEU A 355 13.64 -9.56 -20.53
CA LEU A 355 14.17 -10.52 -21.50
C LEU A 355 15.70 -10.59 -21.49
N ILE A 356 16.38 -9.50 -21.16
CA ILE A 356 17.83 -9.49 -20.89
C ILE A 356 18.12 -10.36 -19.68
N GLU A 357 17.50 -10.07 -18.54
CA GLU A 357 17.70 -10.79 -17.27
C GLU A 357 17.41 -12.31 -17.43
N ALA A 358 16.30 -12.66 -18.09
CA ALA A 358 15.93 -14.05 -18.33
C ALA A 358 16.94 -14.77 -19.25
N ALA A 359 17.46 -14.08 -20.26
CA ALA A 359 18.47 -14.63 -21.15
C ALA A 359 19.82 -14.80 -20.43
N GLU A 360 20.25 -13.83 -19.60
CA GLU A 360 21.46 -13.96 -18.78
C GLU A 360 21.35 -15.12 -17.79
N ALA A 361 20.20 -15.26 -17.12
CA ALA A 361 19.95 -16.36 -16.18
C ALA A 361 20.00 -17.72 -16.88
N LYS A 362 19.40 -17.84 -18.08
CA LYS A 362 19.46 -19.06 -18.88
C LYS A 362 20.87 -19.36 -19.37
N ALA A 363 21.61 -18.36 -19.85
CA ALA A 363 23.01 -18.54 -20.24
C ALA A 363 23.84 -19.08 -19.06
N LYS A 364 23.69 -18.49 -17.88
CA LYS A 364 24.38 -18.92 -16.65
C LYS A 364 23.99 -20.34 -16.23
N GLN A 365 22.70 -20.69 -16.34
CA GLN A 365 22.21 -22.04 -16.06
C GLN A 365 22.88 -23.08 -16.97
N PHE A 366 22.86 -22.86 -18.30
CA PHE A 366 23.48 -23.78 -19.24
C PHE A 366 25.00 -23.85 -19.09
N GLU A 367 25.64 -22.73 -18.78
CA GLU A 367 27.09 -22.67 -18.52
C GLU A 367 27.47 -23.51 -17.29
N GLN A 368 26.64 -23.52 -16.24
CA GLN A 368 26.83 -24.35 -15.05
C GLN A 368 26.58 -25.85 -15.32
N GLU A 369 25.54 -26.17 -16.10
CA GLU A 369 25.12 -27.56 -16.36
C GLU A 369 25.98 -28.25 -17.42
N LYS A 370 26.40 -27.52 -18.46
CA LYS A 370 27.01 -28.08 -19.68
C LYS A 370 28.34 -27.42 -20.07
N GLY A 371 28.81 -26.45 -19.29
CA GLY A 371 30.01 -25.68 -19.58
C GLY A 371 29.77 -24.50 -20.52
N PHE A 372 30.74 -23.57 -20.55
CA PHE A 372 30.65 -22.33 -21.32
C PHE A 372 30.54 -22.57 -22.83
N GLU A 373 31.14 -23.64 -23.36
CA GLU A 373 31.22 -23.94 -24.80
C GLU A 373 29.90 -24.45 -25.42
N CYS A 374 28.86 -24.62 -24.60
CA CYS A 374 27.55 -25.10 -25.02
C CYS A 374 26.84 -24.07 -25.92
N LYS A 375 26.34 -24.51 -27.09
CA LYS A 375 25.63 -23.67 -28.09
C LYS A 375 24.48 -22.84 -27.50
N GLU A 376 23.80 -23.37 -26.49
CA GLU A 376 22.74 -22.67 -25.78
C GLU A 376 23.26 -21.42 -25.06
N VAL A 377 24.46 -21.47 -24.46
CA VAL A 377 25.10 -20.30 -23.82
C VAL A 377 25.29 -19.19 -24.85
N TYR A 378 25.87 -19.49 -26.01
CA TYR A 378 26.02 -18.54 -27.13
C TYR A 378 24.67 -17.95 -27.57
N ARG A 379 23.65 -18.79 -27.76
CA ARG A 379 22.30 -18.36 -28.18
C ARG A 379 21.68 -17.37 -27.18
N TYR A 380 21.77 -17.64 -25.89
CA TYR A 380 21.18 -16.78 -24.86
C TYR A 380 21.95 -15.47 -24.68
N LEU A 381 23.29 -15.49 -24.74
CA LEU A 381 24.10 -14.27 -24.76
C LEU A 381 23.79 -13.41 -26.00
N GLY A 382 23.58 -14.01 -27.18
CA GLY A 382 23.10 -13.30 -28.37
C GLY A 382 21.71 -12.67 -28.18
N GLY A 383 20.85 -13.35 -27.41
CA GLY A 383 19.56 -12.82 -26.97
C GLY A 383 19.68 -11.53 -26.17
N VAL A 384 20.60 -11.47 -25.20
CA VAL A 384 20.88 -10.28 -24.39
C VAL A 384 21.28 -9.09 -25.26
N VAL A 385 22.25 -9.27 -26.17
CA VAL A 385 22.69 -8.20 -27.08
C VAL A 385 21.54 -7.69 -27.95
N ARG A 386 20.71 -8.59 -28.48
CA ARG A 386 19.55 -8.22 -29.29
C ARG A 386 18.55 -7.36 -28.52
N PHE A 387 18.25 -7.72 -27.27
CA PHE A 387 17.30 -6.95 -26.45
C PHE A 387 17.90 -5.62 -25.96
N ALA A 388 19.19 -5.58 -25.65
CA ALA A 388 19.90 -4.35 -25.33
C ALA A 388 19.89 -3.38 -26.53
N ASN A 389 20.11 -3.87 -27.75
CA ASN A 389 19.99 -3.05 -28.97
C ASN A 389 18.60 -2.46 -29.17
N ARG A 390 17.53 -3.20 -28.82
CA ARG A 390 16.16 -2.67 -28.92
C ARG A 390 15.93 -1.51 -27.96
N ILE A 391 16.45 -1.62 -26.73
CA ILE A 391 16.36 -0.53 -25.75
C ILE A 391 17.16 0.67 -26.25
N LEU A 392 18.43 0.48 -26.64
CA LEU A 392 19.29 1.56 -27.11
C LEU A 392 18.77 2.27 -28.37
N ALA A 393 18.01 1.57 -29.23
CA ALA A 393 17.41 2.18 -30.41
C ALA A 393 16.29 3.17 -30.08
N SER A 394 15.55 2.93 -29.00
CA SER A 394 14.42 3.78 -28.56
C SER A 394 14.75 4.69 -27.37
N HIS A 395 15.71 4.28 -26.54
CA HIS A 395 16.06 4.87 -25.24
C HIS A 395 17.58 4.84 -25.02
N PRO A 396 18.38 5.52 -25.87
CA PRO A 396 19.83 5.56 -25.75
C PRO A 396 20.32 6.24 -24.45
N GLU A 397 19.48 7.05 -23.81
CA GLU A 397 19.76 7.75 -22.56
C GLU A 397 19.90 6.85 -21.33
N ILE A 398 19.42 5.60 -21.38
CA ILE A 398 19.47 4.69 -20.24
C ILE A 398 20.92 4.24 -20.01
N THR A 399 21.49 4.77 -18.93
CA THR A 399 22.84 4.46 -18.47
C THR A 399 22.94 2.98 -18.08
N GLY A 400 24.04 2.31 -18.45
CA GLY A 400 24.32 0.91 -18.10
C GLY A 400 23.92 -0.14 -19.15
N ILE A 401 22.90 0.11 -19.99
CA ILE A 401 22.51 -0.86 -21.05
C ILE A 401 23.63 -1.08 -22.08
N GLN A 402 24.34 -0.01 -22.45
CA GLN A 402 25.51 -0.10 -23.33
C GLN A 402 26.61 -0.96 -22.71
N THR A 403 26.86 -0.83 -21.40
CA THR A 403 27.84 -1.64 -20.67
C THR A 403 27.44 -3.11 -20.64
N ILE A 404 26.16 -3.43 -20.41
CA ILE A 404 25.63 -4.81 -20.48
C ILE A 404 25.88 -5.39 -21.87
N LYS A 405 25.57 -4.63 -22.92
CA LYS A 405 25.80 -5.02 -24.32
C LYS A 405 27.28 -5.32 -24.57
N GLU A 406 28.17 -4.38 -24.26
CA GLU A 406 29.61 -4.52 -24.51
C GLU A 406 30.24 -5.69 -23.73
N LYS A 407 29.87 -5.84 -22.46
CA LYS A 407 30.30 -6.97 -21.64
C LYS A 407 29.84 -8.30 -22.24
N THR A 408 28.60 -8.36 -22.74
CA THR A 408 28.06 -9.56 -23.36
C THR A 408 28.70 -9.86 -24.72
N LEU A 409 28.99 -8.83 -25.53
CA LEU A 409 29.71 -8.97 -26.79
C LEU A 409 31.09 -9.58 -26.58
N LYS A 410 31.86 -9.09 -25.59
CA LYS A 410 33.17 -9.68 -25.24
C LYS A 410 33.06 -11.16 -24.85
N ARG A 411 32.00 -11.54 -24.11
CA ARG A 411 31.74 -12.95 -23.81
C ARG A 411 31.42 -13.76 -25.07
N LEU A 412 30.57 -13.22 -25.95
CA LEU A 412 30.26 -13.88 -27.22
C LEU A 412 31.52 -14.08 -28.07
N GLU A 413 32.38 -13.07 -28.21
CA GLU A 413 33.64 -13.16 -28.98
C GLU A 413 34.56 -14.26 -28.45
N SER A 414 34.59 -14.49 -27.14
CA SER A 414 35.38 -15.55 -26.52
C SER A 414 34.81 -16.98 -26.66
N HIS A 415 33.55 -17.12 -27.07
CA HIS A 415 32.88 -18.42 -27.16
C HIS A 415 33.30 -19.18 -28.44
N PRO A 416 33.52 -20.52 -28.41
CA PRO A 416 33.95 -21.27 -29.60
C PRO A 416 33.05 -21.11 -30.84
N ASP A 417 31.73 -21.04 -30.64
CA ASP A 417 30.77 -20.77 -31.72
C ASP A 417 30.88 -19.36 -32.35
N SER A 418 31.66 -18.44 -31.78
CA SER A 418 31.92 -17.12 -32.38
C SER A 418 32.80 -17.19 -33.63
N LYS A 419 33.59 -18.27 -33.74
CA LYS A 419 34.55 -18.52 -34.83
C LYS A 419 34.05 -19.56 -35.83
N LYS A 420 32.88 -20.15 -35.59
CA LYS A 420 32.27 -21.05 -36.57
C LYS A 420 31.71 -20.18 -37.71
N GLU A 421 32.33 -20.26 -38.87
CA GLU A 421 31.77 -19.78 -40.15
C GLU A 421 30.53 -20.56 -40.59
N ASP A 422 30.03 -21.51 -39.78
CA ASP A 422 28.78 -22.23 -40.02
C ASP A 422 27.57 -21.30 -39.84
N GLY A 423 27.28 -20.59 -40.93
CA GLY A 423 25.97 -20.06 -41.22
C GLY A 423 25.57 -18.88 -40.33
N MET A 424 26.10 -17.70 -40.65
CA MET A 424 25.21 -16.53 -40.74
C MET A 424 24.13 -16.85 -41.78
N GLU A 425 23.19 -17.75 -41.45
CA GLU A 425 21.91 -17.74 -42.11
C GLU A 425 21.33 -16.37 -41.77
N THR A 426 21.43 -15.48 -42.74
CA THR A 426 20.54 -14.33 -42.80
C THR A 426 19.16 -14.96 -42.89
N ILE A 427 18.51 -15.18 -41.75
CA ILE A 427 17.07 -15.45 -41.72
C ILE A 427 16.44 -14.14 -42.18
N VAL A 428 16.39 -13.95 -43.49
CA VAL A 428 15.45 -13.03 -44.11
C VAL A 428 14.10 -13.64 -43.77
N HIS A 429 13.46 -13.13 -42.74
CA HIS A 429 12.02 -13.32 -42.58
C HIS A 429 11.39 -12.64 -43.80
N GLN A 430 11.29 -13.35 -44.92
CA GLN A 430 10.34 -13.03 -45.97
C GLN A 430 8.97 -13.30 -45.36
N ARG A 431 8.45 -12.29 -44.64
CA ARG A 431 7.08 -12.34 -44.17
C ARG A 431 6.21 -12.44 -45.41
N GLU A 432 5.46 -13.54 -45.55
CA GLU A 432 4.53 -13.71 -46.66
C GLU A 432 3.63 -12.47 -46.75
N LYS A 433 3.80 -11.72 -47.82
CA LYS A 433 3.03 -10.51 -48.11
C LYS A 433 1.87 -10.94 -48.98
N VAL A 434 0.69 -11.01 -48.38
CA VAL A 434 -0.53 -11.32 -49.12
C VAL A 434 -1.08 -10.03 -49.70
N ASN A 435 -1.19 -9.98 -51.02
CA ASN A 435 -1.85 -8.89 -51.73
C ASN A 435 -3.14 -9.42 -52.35
N GLY A 436 -4.15 -8.57 -52.43
CA GLY A 436 -5.41 -8.94 -53.06
C GLY A 436 -6.22 -7.72 -53.43
N THR A 437 -7.29 -7.99 -54.17
CA THR A 437 -8.27 -6.98 -54.56
C THR A 437 -9.65 -7.50 -54.25
N ILE A 438 -10.49 -6.65 -53.67
CA ILE A 438 -11.87 -6.96 -53.32
C ILE A 438 -12.76 -6.37 -54.42
N SER A 439 -13.64 -7.20 -54.96
CA SER A 439 -14.65 -6.77 -55.94
C SER A 439 -16.02 -7.28 -55.51
N PHE A 440 -17.03 -6.41 -55.47
CA PHE A 440 -18.41 -6.82 -55.24
C PHE A 440 -19.08 -7.23 -56.54
N LYS A 441 -19.73 -8.40 -56.55
CA LYS A 441 -20.55 -8.86 -57.68
C LYS A 441 -21.82 -8.03 -57.87
N ASN A 442 -22.34 -7.43 -56.80
CA ASN A 442 -23.60 -6.69 -56.82
C ASN A 442 -23.40 -5.25 -56.33
N LYS A 443 -23.77 -4.26 -57.16
CA LYS A 443 -23.53 -2.82 -56.92
C LYS A 443 -24.40 -2.18 -55.84
N TYR A 444 -25.38 -2.90 -55.28
CA TYR A 444 -26.44 -2.32 -54.45
C TYR A 444 -26.21 -2.36 -52.94
N MET A 445 -25.09 -2.91 -52.46
CA MET A 445 -24.72 -2.85 -51.03
C MET A 445 -23.20 -2.76 -50.93
N ALA A 446 -22.65 -1.55 -50.89
CA ALA A 446 -21.21 -1.34 -50.81
C ALA A 446 -20.88 -0.52 -49.57
N ILE A 447 -20.40 -1.19 -48.53
CA ILE A 447 -19.57 -0.53 -47.52
C ILE A 447 -18.36 0.05 -48.28
N PRO A 448 -18.06 1.35 -48.17
CA PRO A 448 -16.90 1.95 -48.82
C PRO A 448 -15.63 1.15 -48.49
N PHE A 449 -14.78 0.86 -49.49
CA PHE A 449 -13.60 0.00 -49.28
C PHE A 449 -12.69 0.53 -48.16
N GLU A 450 -12.52 1.84 -48.04
CA GLU A 450 -11.78 2.52 -46.97
C GLU A 450 -12.30 2.25 -45.54
N LYS A 451 -13.58 1.88 -45.41
CA LYS A 451 -14.22 1.50 -44.14
C LYS A 451 -14.08 0.01 -43.83
N MET A 452 -13.46 -0.76 -44.73
CA MET A 452 -13.21 -2.17 -44.52
C MET A 452 -11.89 -2.41 -43.78
N ARG A 453 -11.89 -3.45 -42.94
CA ARG A 453 -10.72 -3.90 -42.19
C ARG A 453 -10.44 -5.36 -42.50
N ILE A 454 -9.16 -5.74 -42.44
CA ILE A 454 -8.72 -7.11 -42.64
C ILE A 454 -8.40 -7.70 -41.28
N PHE A 455 -9.08 -8.79 -40.96
CA PHE A 455 -8.90 -9.51 -39.71
C PHE A 455 -8.13 -10.80 -39.94
N GLY A 456 -7.17 -11.06 -39.06
CA GLY A 456 -6.54 -12.37 -38.93
C GLY A 456 -7.31 -13.19 -37.90
N ILE A 457 -7.80 -14.37 -38.31
CA ILE A 457 -8.41 -15.35 -37.41
C ILE A 457 -7.69 -16.69 -37.54
N ASP A 458 -7.58 -17.40 -36.42
CA ASP A 458 -6.92 -18.70 -36.27
C ASP A 458 -7.87 -19.89 -36.54
N ARG A 459 -9.16 -19.61 -36.81
CA ARG A 459 -10.23 -20.59 -37.04
C ARG A 459 -11.25 -20.08 -38.07
N PRO A 460 -11.94 -20.96 -38.81
CA PRO A 460 -12.87 -20.57 -39.88
C PRO A 460 -14.19 -19.92 -39.43
N LYS A 461 -14.42 -19.71 -38.12
CA LYS A 461 -15.63 -19.07 -37.58
C LYS A 461 -15.27 -17.90 -36.68
N ILE A 462 -15.90 -16.75 -36.92
CA ILE A 462 -15.75 -15.55 -36.09
C ILE A 462 -16.52 -15.74 -34.80
N LYS A 463 -15.82 -15.67 -33.66
CA LYS A 463 -16.46 -15.35 -32.38
C LYS A 463 -16.21 -13.86 -32.13
N GLU A 464 -17.29 -13.08 -31.98
CA GLU A 464 -17.21 -11.64 -31.67
C GLU A 464 -16.25 -11.43 -30.49
N GLY A 465 -15.28 -10.53 -30.65
CA GLY A 465 -14.35 -10.11 -29.61
C GLY A 465 -12.94 -10.75 -29.60
N LYS A 466 -12.57 -11.61 -30.56
CA LYS A 466 -11.20 -12.21 -30.62
C LYS A 466 -10.44 -12.04 -31.94
N SER A 467 -10.92 -11.20 -32.86
CA SER A 467 -10.28 -10.95 -34.14
C SER A 467 -9.30 -9.78 -34.07
N HIS A 468 -8.04 -9.99 -34.43
CA HIS A 468 -7.04 -8.92 -34.52
C HIS A 468 -7.08 -8.28 -35.92
N ILE A 469 -7.16 -6.95 -35.99
CA ILE A 469 -7.02 -6.22 -37.25
C ILE A 469 -5.55 -6.31 -37.67
N ILE A 470 -5.31 -6.85 -38.87
CA ILE A 470 -3.97 -7.03 -39.46
C ILE A 470 -3.73 -6.12 -40.67
N GLY A 471 -4.76 -5.39 -41.13
CA GLY A 471 -4.66 -4.45 -42.22
C GLY A 471 -5.95 -3.71 -42.53
N LYS A 472 -5.88 -2.80 -43.51
CA LYS A 472 -7.01 -2.03 -44.05
C LYS A 472 -7.09 -2.24 -45.56
N VAL A 473 -8.27 -2.00 -46.12
CA VAL A 473 -8.47 -1.97 -47.58
C VAL A 473 -8.40 -0.53 -48.05
N ASN A 474 -7.69 -0.29 -49.15
CA ASN A 474 -7.57 1.03 -49.77
C ASN A 474 -8.88 1.41 -50.47
N ALA A 475 -9.07 2.70 -50.77
CA ALA A 475 -10.26 3.20 -51.46
C ALA A 475 -10.47 2.57 -52.86
N ASP A 476 -9.41 2.07 -53.50
CA ASP A 476 -9.43 1.36 -54.78
C ASP A 476 -9.76 -0.15 -54.66
N GLY A 477 -10.05 -0.64 -53.45
CA GLY A 477 -10.36 -2.03 -53.18
C GLY A 477 -9.14 -2.95 -53.06
N THR A 478 -7.93 -2.42 -53.14
CA THR A 478 -6.70 -3.20 -52.96
C THR A 478 -6.32 -3.34 -51.49
N PHE A 479 -5.61 -4.42 -51.15
CA PHE A 479 -4.99 -4.56 -49.85
C PHE A 479 -3.63 -5.24 -49.92
N SER A 480 -2.85 -4.99 -48.88
CA SER A 480 -1.56 -5.61 -48.66
C SER A 480 -1.39 -5.88 -47.18
N VAL A 481 -1.25 -7.14 -46.81
CA VAL A 481 -1.07 -7.55 -45.41
C VAL A 481 0.14 -8.46 -45.26
N VAL A 482 0.85 -8.25 -44.17
CA VAL A 482 2.02 -9.04 -43.80
C VAL A 482 1.55 -10.07 -42.78
N LYS A 483 1.67 -11.36 -43.11
CA LYS A 483 1.22 -12.44 -42.24
C LYS A 483 1.98 -12.42 -40.90
N PRO A 484 1.29 -12.34 -39.75
CA PRO A 484 1.93 -12.45 -38.44
C PRO A 484 2.42 -13.89 -38.15
N ASP A 485 3.60 -14.03 -37.56
CA ASP A 485 4.26 -15.32 -37.30
C ASP A 485 3.48 -16.27 -36.37
N ASN A 486 2.55 -15.72 -35.60
CA ASN A 486 1.80 -16.38 -34.53
C ASN A 486 0.41 -16.89 -34.93
N ILE A 487 0.02 -16.82 -36.22
CA ILE A 487 -1.31 -17.22 -36.69
C ILE A 487 -1.20 -18.33 -37.76
N LYS A 488 -1.63 -19.55 -37.41
CA LYS A 488 -1.86 -20.65 -38.38
C LYS A 488 -3.11 -21.47 -38.00
N PRO A 489 -4.08 -21.68 -38.93
CA PRO A 489 -4.21 -21.12 -40.28
C PRO A 489 -4.73 -19.67 -40.29
N LEU A 490 -4.31 -18.87 -41.28
CA LEU A 490 -4.77 -17.48 -41.48
C LEU A 490 -6.01 -17.49 -42.37
N TYR A 491 -7.18 -17.17 -41.81
CA TYR A 491 -8.33 -16.80 -42.64
C TYR A 491 -8.42 -15.27 -42.70
N ILE A 492 -8.57 -14.75 -43.91
CA ILE A 492 -8.76 -13.33 -44.18
C ILE A 492 -10.25 -13.07 -44.17
N TYR A 493 -10.72 -12.32 -43.17
CA TYR A 493 -12.10 -11.85 -43.12
C TYR A 493 -12.13 -10.35 -43.31
N VAL A 494 -13.06 -9.87 -44.14
CA VAL A 494 -13.26 -8.46 -44.44
C VAL A 494 -14.66 -8.07 -44.03
N THR A 495 -14.78 -7.10 -43.12
CA THR A 495 -16.06 -6.53 -42.70
C THR A 495 -15.92 -5.03 -42.46
N GLY A 496 -17.04 -4.31 -42.54
CA GLY A 496 -17.09 -2.89 -42.21
C GLY A 496 -17.18 -2.63 -40.71
N GLU A 497 -16.83 -1.41 -40.30
CA GLU A 497 -17.09 -0.95 -38.94
C GLU A 497 -18.61 -0.99 -38.65
N LYS A 498 -19.02 -1.72 -37.61
CA LYS A 498 -20.39 -1.64 -37.06
C LYS A 498 -20.51 -0.30 -36.34
N ASP A 499 -20.90 0.74 -37.07
CA ASP A 499 -21.57 1.90 -36.49
C ASP A 499 -23.01 1.97 -37.03
N GLU A 500 -23.88 2.53 -36.21
CA GLU A 500 -25.34 2.38 -36.21
C GLU A 500 -26.03 2.64 -37.56
N ALA A 501 -27.03 1.80 -37.84
CA ALA A 501 -27.96 1.79 -38.98
C ALA A 501 -27.41 1.29 -40.33
N HIS A 502 -28.12 0.27 -40.85
CA HIS A 502 -27.98 -0.43 -42.13
C HIS A 502 -27.19 -1.76 -42.09
N TYR A 503 -27.75 -2.70 -41.33
CA TYR A 503 -27.54 -4.12 -41.57
C TYR A 503 -28.36 -4.55 -42.80
N VAL A 504 -27.72 -4.99 -43.89
CA VAL A 504 -28.41 -5.77 -44.93
C VAL A 504 -27.43 -6.77 -45.57
N GLY A 505 -27.70 -8.06 -45.34
CA GLY A 505 -27.43 -9.16 -46.28
C GLY A 505 -26.04 -9.84 -46.27
N ASP A 506 -26.04 -11.14 -46.02
CA ASP A 506 -24.99 -12.07 -46.46
C ASP A 506 -24.95 -12.09 -48.00
N GLY A 507 -24.04 -11.33 -48.60
CA GLY A 507 -23.74 -11.38 -50.02
C GLY A 507 -22.38 -12.04 -50.27
N ASP A 508 -22.31 -12.95 -51.23
CA ASP A 508 -21.08 -13.63 -51.61
C ASP A 508 -20.00 -12.63 -52.09
N VAL A 509 -18.98 -12.42 -51.24
CA VAL A 509 -17.78 -11.65 -51.59
C VAL A 509 -16.81 -12.57 -52.33
N ASN A 510 -16.63 -12.33 -53.63
CA ASN A 510 -15.55 -12.98 -54.37
C ASN A 510 -14.22 -12.29 -54.04
N MET A 511 -13.34 -12.98 -53.33
CA MET A 511 -11.96 -12.56 -53.10
C MET A 511 -11.03 -13.26 -54.09
N ASN A 512 -10.39 -12.49 -54.96
CA ASN A 512 -9.24 -12.97 -55.72
C ASN A 512 -7.98 -12.69 -54.90
N ILE A 513 -7.45 -13.75 -54.27
CA ILE A 513 -6.22 -13.69 -53.48
C ILE A 513 -5.08 -14.17 -54.37
N VAL A 514 -4.12 -13.29 -54.63
CA VAL A 514 -2.87 -13.65 -55.31
C VAL A 514 -1.77 -13.71 -54.26
N VAL A 515 -1.42 -14.93 -53.85
CA VAL A 515 -0.25 -15.16 -52.99
C VAL A 515 0.98 -15.06 -53.90
N LYS A 516 1.84 -14.07 -53.67
CA LYS A 516 3.13 -13.93 -54.34
C LYS A 516 4.26 -14.25 -53.39
#